data_AF-A0A351CWF9-F1
#
_entry.id   AF-A0A351CWF9-F1
#
_cell.length_a   1.000
_cell.length_b   1.000
_cell.length_c   1.000
_cell.angle_alpha   90.00
_cell.angle_beta   90.00
_cell.angle_gamma   90.00
#
_symmetry.space_group_name_H-M   'P 1'
#
loop_
_entity.id
_entity.type
_entity.pdbx_description
1 polymer ?
#
loop_
_entity_poly.entity_id
_entity_poly.type
_entity_poly.pdbx_seq_one_letter_code
_entity_poly.pdbx_strand_id
1 'polypeptide(L)'
;MKSVQKGFTLIELMIVVAIIGILAAVAIPAYQGYIENANMAKVSSQYGSAVNLVKGTIAKGDTNVALGIARGTPTDAAGWVAELLKAGGSAPDGVAYVAATFALTHSTKGQITVVVDSDGDVLITRPCYGSFAAGASTNIETDGTVTLNDNVTCPTS
;
A
#
# COMPACT_ATOMS: atom_id res chain seq x y z
N MET A 1 28.23 -25.78 -51.09
CA MET A 1 28.63 -24.41 -50.68
C MET A 1 28.81 -24.42 -49.16
N LYS A 2 30.03 -24.22 -48.65
CA LYS A 2 30.29 -24.11 -47.20
C LYS A 2 29.83 -22.72 -46.76
N SER A 3 28.84 -22.65 -45.87
CA SER A 3 28.49 -21.41 -45.19
C SER A 3 29.68 -21.02 -44.30
N VAL A 4 30.25 -19.83 -44.56
CA VAL A 4 31.24 -19.24 -43.67
C VAL A 4 30.50 -18.81 -42.41
N GLN A 5 30.63 -19.56 -41.33
CA GLN A 5 30.18 -19.12 -40.01
C GLN A 5 31.00 -17.90 -39.60
N LYS A 6 30.41 -16.70 -39.71
CA LYS A 6 30.95 -15.49 -39.09
C LYS A 6 30.72 -15.61 -37.58
N GLY A 7 31.77 -15.98 -36.85
CA GLY A 7 31.77 -15.96 -35.38
C GLY A 7 31.81 -14.53 -34.86
N PHE A 8 31.15 -14.30 -33.71
CA PHE A 8 31.21 -13.05 -32.97
C PHE A 8 32.62 -12.88 -32.37
N THR A 9 33.26 -11.72 -32.54
CA THR A 9 34.62 -11.51 -32.02
C THR A 9 34.59 -11.21 -30.52
N LEU A 10 35.64 -11.62 -29.80
CA LEU A 10 35.79 -11.28 -28.38
C LEU A 10 35.83 -9.76 -28.15
N ILE A 11 36.39 -9.01 -29.09
CA ILE A 11 36.45 -7.54 -29.00
C ILE A 11 35.08 -6.89 -29.19
N GLU A 12 34.24 -7.39 -30.10
CA GLU A 12 32.84 -6.94 -30.23
C GLU A 12 32.08 -7.19 -28.93
N LEU A 13 32.28 -8.36 -28.30
CA LEU A 13 31.62 -8.68 -27.04
C LEU A 13 32.09 -7.78 -25.89
N MET A 14 33.38 -7.47 -25.80
CA MET A 14 33.90 -6.56 -24.77
C MET A 14 33.34 -5.15 -24.88
N ILE A 15 33.20 -4.61 -26.11
CA ILE A 15 32.63 -3.27 -26.31
C ILE A 15 31.15 -3.25 -25.93
N VAL A 16 30.39 -4.29 -26.28
CA VAL A 16 28.97 -4.40 -25.90
C VAL A 16 28.81 -4.42 -24.38
N VAL A 17 29.62 -5.20 -23.67
CA VAL A 17 29.59 -5.25 -22.20
C VAL A 17 29.96 -3.90 -21.59
N ALA A 18 30.94 -3.19 -22.14
CA ALA A 18 31.33 -1.86 -21.67
C ALA A 18 30.19 -0.83 -21.83
N ILE A 19 29.49 -0.83 -22.97
CA ILE A 19 28.35 0.06 -23.21
C ILE A 19 27.18 -0.30 -22.28
N ILE A 20 26.85 -1.59 -22.13
CA ILE A 20 25.79 -2.03 -21.21
C ILE A 20 26.13 -1.64 -19.77
N GLY A 21 27.39 -1.72 -19.36
CA GLY A 21 27.85 -1.30 -18.03
C GLY A 21 27.58 0.17 -17.74
N ILE A 22 27.90 1.07 -18.69
CA ILE A 22 27.64 2.51 -18.55
C ILE A 22 26.13 2.79 -18.51
N LEU A 23 25.35 2.17 -19.41
CA LEU A 23 23.91 2.36 -19.46
C LEU A 23 23.24 1.85 -18.17
N ALA A 24 23.66 0.69 -17.66
CA ALA A 24 23.13 0.12 -16.43
C ALA A 24 23.39 1.01 -15.21
N ALA A 25 24.59 1.61 -15.11
CA ALA A 25 24.96 2.49 -14.00
C ALA A 25 24.04 3.71 -13.87
N VAL A 26 23.55 4.26 -14.98
CA VAL A 26 22.63 5.41 -14.98
C VAL A 26 21.17 4.96 -14.93
N ALA A 27 20.82 3.90 -15.65
CA ALA A 27 19.43 3.44 -15.79
C ALA A 27 18.89 2.85 -14.47
N ILE A 28 19.65 2.02 -13.76
CA ILE A 28 19.19 1.34 -12.55
C ILE A 28 18.68 2.31 -11.47
N PRO A 29 19.44 3.33 -11.02
CA PRO A 29 18.95 4.26 -9.99
C PRO A 29 17.74 5.08 -10.47
N ALA A 30 17.69 5.44 -11.75
CA ALA A 30 16.55 6.17 -12.31
C ALA A 30 15.25 5.32 -12.33
N TYR A 31 15.35 4.03 -12.68
CA TYR A 31 14.21 3.12 -12.66
C TYR A 31 13.68 2.85 -11.24
N GLN A 32 14.55 2.79 -10.24
CA GLN A 32 14.15 2.60 -8.84
C GLN A 32 13.20 3.72 -8.36
N GLY A 33 13.55 4.98 -8.63
CA GLY A 33 12.68 6.12 -8.29
C GLY A 33 11.32 6.09 -9.00
N TYR A 34 11.27 5.61 -10.24
CA TYR A 34 10.00 5.45 -10.97
C TYR A 34 9.09 4.39 -10.34
N ILE A 35 9.65 3.23 -9.97
CA ILE A 35 8.89 2.16 -9.33
C ILE A 35 8.38 2.61 -7.96
N GLU A 36 9.21 3.33 -7.19
CA GLU A 36 8.79 3.93 -5.93
C GLU A 36 7.62 4.90 -6.13
N ASN A 37 7.71 5.84 -7.08
CA ASN A 37 6.63 6.78 -7.41
C ASN A 37 5.32 6.08 -7.83
N ALA A 38 5.41 5.04 -8.64
CA ALA A 38 4.24 4.27 -9.06
C ALA A 38 3.58 3.54 -7.88
N ASN A 39 4.40 2.93 -7.02
CA ASN A 39 3.95 2.28 -5.79
C ASN A 39 3.29 3.27 -4.82
N MET A 40 3.86 4.47 -4.71
CA MET A 40 3.36 5.57 -3.90
C MET A 40 1.96 6.04 -4.34
N ALA A 41 1.78 6.31 -5.63
CA ALA A 41 0.48 6.69 -6.17
C ALA A 41 -0.58 5.60 -5.95
N LYS A 42 -0.18 4.32 -6.12
CA LYS A 42 -1.05 3.16 -5.91
C LYS A 42 -1.52 3.07 -4.46
N VAL A 43 -0.61 3.12 -3.49
CA VAL A 43 -0.94 3.03 -2.05
C VAL A 43 -1.80 4.22 -1.61
N SER A 44 -1.51 5.43 -2.10
CA SER A 44 -2.32 6.61 -1.78
C SER A 44 -3.75 6.51 -2.31
N SER A 45 -3.94 5.97 -3.51
CA SER A 45 -5.27 5.73 -4.09
C SER A 45 -6.04 4.66 -3.31
N GLN A 46 -5.38 3.54 -2.97
CA GLN A 46 -5.96 2.48 -2.16
C GLN A 46 -6.36 2.96 -0.77
N TYR A 47 -5.54 3.82 -0.14
CA TYR A 47 -5.84 4.42 1.15
C TYR A 47 -7.15 5.23 1.13
N GLY A 48 -7.31 6.14 0.15
CA GLY A 48 -8.55 6.90 0.00
C GLY A 48 -9.77 6.01 -0.27
N SER A 49 -9.59 4.97 -1.10
CA SER A 49 -10.65 3.99 -1.36
C SER A 49 -11.04 3.21 -0.10
N ALA A 50 -10.07 2.81 0.72
CA ALA A 50 -10.30 2.07 1.96
C ALA A 50 -11.09 2.91 2.96
N VAL A 51 -10.71 4.18 3.14
CA VAL A 51 -11.44 5.14 4.00
C VAL A 51 -12.90 5.25 3.56
N ASN A 52 -13.16 5.40 2.26
CA ASN A 52 -14.53 5.50 1.73
C ASN A 52 -15.33 4.21 1.92
N LEU A 53 -14.70 3.05 1.73
CA LEU A 53 -15.35 1.74 1.90
C LEU A 53 -15.71 1.48 3.36
N VAL A 54 -14.83 1.83 4.31
CA VAL A 54 -15.13 1.70 5.74
C VAL A 54 -16.27 2.62 6.14
N LYS A 55 -16.24 3.90 5.73
CA LYS A 55 -17.36 4.85 5.96
C LYS A 55 -18.69 4.32 5.43
N GLY A 56 -18.71 3.82 4.20
CA GLY A 56 -19.92 3.27 3.59
C GLY A 56 -20.44 2.03 4.31
N THR A 57 -19.54 1.17 4.78
CA THR A 57 -19.88 -0.05 5.51
C THR A 57 -20.42 0.25 6.90
N ILE A 58 -19.82 1.20 7.63
CA ILE A 58 -20.32 1.66 8.94
C ILE A 58 -21.70 2.32 8.79
N ALA A 59 -21.85 3.25 7.84
CA ALA A 59 -23.13 3.90 7.58
C ALA A 59 -24.25 2.89 7.24
N LYS A 60 -23.94 1.87 6.42
CA LYS A 60 -24.87 0.77 6.16
C LYS A 60 -25.20 0.00 7.44
N GLY A 61 -24.20 -0.25 8.28
CA GLY A 61 -24.38 -0.86 9.59
C GLY A 61 -25.37 -0.08 10.48
N ASP A 62 -25.26 1.24 10.52
CA ASP A 62 -26.15 2.08 11.32
C ASP A 62 -27.58 2.06 10.78
N THR A 63 -27.75 2.03 9.45
CA THR A 63 -29.08 1.82 8.86
C THR A 63 -29.69 0.47 9.25
N ASN A 64 -28.89 -0.60 9.33
CA ASN A 64 -29.38 -1.90 9.77
C ASN A 64 -29.85 -1.86 11.23
N VAL A 65 -29.08 -1.21 12.12
CA VAL A 65 -29.44 -1.07 13.54
C VAL A 65 -30.74 -0.27 13.69
N ALA A 66 -30.90 0.81 12.93
CA ALA A 66 -32.14 1.60 12.91
C ALA A 66 -33.37 0.80 12.43
N LEU A 67 -33.15 -0.21 11.59
CA LEU A 67 -34.18 -1.14 11.11
C LEU A 67 -34.41 -2.35 12.05
N GLY A 68 -33.71 -2.43 13.19
CA GLY A 68 -33.78 -3.56 14.11
C GLY A 68 -33.09 -4.83 13.61
N ILE A 69 -32.18 -4.69 12.64
CA ILE A 69 -31.38 -5.78 12.06
C ILE A 69 -29.97 -5.73 12.66
N ALA A 70 -29.29 -6.88 12.73
CA ALA A 70 -27.89 -6.92 13.12
C ALA A 70 -27.03 -6.00 12.22
N ARG A 71 -26.13 -5.23 12.84
CA ARG A 71 -25.28 -4.22 12.16
C ARG A 71 -24.56 -4.82 10.93
N GLY A 72 -23.98 -6.02 11.07
CA GLY A 72 -23.38 -6.74 9.95
C GLY A 72 -22.03 -6.19 9.47
N THR A 73 -21.44 -5.25 10.21
CA THR A 73 -20.07 -4.75 9.98
C THR A 73 -19.05 -5.70 10.64
N PRO A 74 -17.82 -5.80 10.10
CA PRO A 74 -16.75 -6.50 10.80
C PRO A 74 -16.48 -5.89 12.18
N THR A 75 -16.12 -6.73 13.15
CA THR A 75 -15.87 -6.33 14.55
C THR A 75 -14.38 -6.37 14.92
N ASP A 76 -13.53 -6.86 14.03
CA ASP A 76 -12.09 -6.98 14.25
C ASP A 76 -11.29 -6.53 13.01
N ALA A 77 -10.00 -6.27 13.21
CA ALA A 77 -9.12 -5.80 12.15
C ALA A 77 -9.00 -6.83 11.00
N ALA A 78 -9.02 -8.13 11.31
CA ALA A 78 -8.95 -9.18 10.30
C ALA A 78 -10.17 -9.19 9.37
N GLY A 79 -11.37 -9.02 9.92
CA GLY A 79 -12.60 -8.92 9.15
C GLY A 79 -12.66 -7.66 8.29
N TRP A 80 -12.18 -6.53 8.80
CA TRP A 80 -12.05 -5.31 7.99
C TRP A 80 -11.03 -5.46 6.86
N VAL A 81 -9.88 -6.10 7.12
CA VAL A 81 -8.89 -6.42 6.07
C VAL A 81 -9.51 -7.32 5.00
N ALA A 82 -10.28 -8.34 5.39
CA ALA A 82 -10.97 -9.22 4.45
C ALA A 82 -12.01 -8.45 3.61
N GLU A 83 -12.75 -7.52 4.21
CA GLU A 83 -13.70 -6.65 3.49
C GLU A 83 -12.99 -5.74 2.48
N LEU A 84 -11.92 -5.06 2.91
CA LEU A 84 -11.14 -4.17 2.06
C LEU A 84 -10.48 -4.91 0.89
N LEU A 85 -10.00 -6.14 1.11
CA LEU A 85 -9.39 -6.96 0.06
C LEU A 85 -10.38 -7.38 -1.03
N LYS A 86 -11.70 -7.32 -0.80
CA LYS A 86 -12.71 -7.53 -1.87
C LYS A 86 -12.64 -6.46 -2.95
N ALA A 87 -12.23 -5.22 -2.59
CA ALA A 87 -11.96 -4.16 -3.55
C ALA A 87 -10.64 -4.35 -4.31
N GLY A 88 -9.85 -5.37 -3.93
CA GLY A 88 -8.54 -5.65 -4.49
C GLY A 88 -7.45 -4.69 -3.96
N GLY A 89 -6.36 -4.64 -4.71
CA GLY A 89 -5.18 -3.84 -4.36
C GLY A 89 -3.98 -4.70 -4.00
N SER A 90 -2.80 -4.09 -4.11
CA SER A 90 -1.53 -4.67 -3.73
C SER A 90 -0.62 -3.62 -3.12
N ALA A 91 0.28 -4.04 -2.24
CA ALA A 91 1.40 -3.25 -1.76
C ALA A 91 2.65 -3.54 -2.62
N PRO A 92 3.76 -2.81 -2.43
CA PRO A 92 5.05 -3.15 -3.03
C PRO A 92 5.54 -4.54 -2.60
N ASP A 93 5.34 -4.89 -1.32
CA ASP A 93 5.69 -6.20 -0.76
C ASP A 93 4.45 -6.89 -0.17
N GLY A 94 3.63 -7.46 -1.06
CA GLY A 94 2.49 -8.31 -0.70
C GLY A 94 1.11 -7.66 -0.86
N VAL A 95 0.19 -8.02 0.04
CA VAL A 95 -1.21 -7.57 0.02
C VAL A 95 -1.35 -6.11 0.44
N ALA A 96 -2.39 -5.42 -0.05
CA ALA A 96 -2.60 -4.00 0.22
C ALA A 96 -2.87 -3.66 1.69
N TYR A 97 -3.55 -4.55 2.43
CA TYR A 97 -4.04 -4.28 3.78
C TYR A 97 -3.53 -5.33 4.76
N VAL A 98 -3.20 -4.91 5.98
CA VAL A 98 -2.77 -5.79 7.07
C VAL A 98 -3.38 -5.37 8.39
N ALA A 99 -3.77 -6.35 9.21
CA ALA A 99 -4.27 -6.09 10.55
C ALA A 99 -3.10 -5.75 11.48
N ALA A 100 -3.27 -4.74 12.33
CA ALA A 100 -2.29 -4.31 13.32
C ALA A 100 -2.94 -4.09 14.69
N THR A 101 -2.13 -3.93 15.74
CA THR A 101 -2.56 -3.59 17.10
C THR A 101 -2.46 -2.07 17.34
N PHE A 102 -3.18 -1.57 18.36
CA PHE A 102 -3.33 -0.14 18.61
C PHE A 102 -2.02 0.53 19.09
N ALA A 103 -1.36 1.11 18.10
CA ALA A 103 -0.30 2.10 18.10
C ALA A 103 -0.22 2.55 16.63
N LEU A 104 0.31 3.74 16.31
CA LEU A 104 0.51 4.20 14.91
C LEU A 104 1.51 3.27 14.19
N THR A 105 1.03 2.09 13.78
CA THR A 105 1.85 0.99 13.29
C THR A 105 2.03 1.21 11.81
N HIS A 106 3.26 1.49 11.41
CA HIS A 106 3.63 1.60 10.01
C HIS A 106 4.10 0.25 9.49
N SER A 107 3.75 -0.06 8.23
CA SER A 107 4.33 -1.18 7.52
C SER A 107 5.51 -0.70 6.68
N THR A 108 6.71 -1.25 6.93
CA THR A 108 7.90 -1.02 6.08
C THR A 108 7.75 -1.65 4.69
N LYS A 109 6.70 -2.45 4.48
CA LYS A 109 6.38 -3.17 3.25
C LYS A 109 5.44 -2.40 2.31
N GLY A 110 5.07 -1.17 2.68
CA GLY A 110 4.13 -0.34 1.91
C GLY A 110 2.69 -0.84 1.96
N GLN A 111 2.33 -1.58 3.02
CA GLN A 111 0.97 -2.06 3.28
C GLN A 111 0.20 -1.06 4.15
N ILE A 112 -1.08 -0.88 3.88
CA ILE A 112 -1.98 -0.07 4.69
C ILE A 112 -2.36 -0.87 5.94
N THR A 113 -2.14 -0.30 7.12
CA THR A 113 -2.51 -0.96 8.38
C THR A 113 -3.94 -0.61 8.76
N VAL A 114 -4.64 -1.61 9.28
CA VAL A 114 -6.01 -1.49 9.78
C VAL A 114 -6.00 -1.93 11.24
N VAL A 115 -6.50 -1.06 12.11
CA VAL A 115 -6.66 -1.32 13.53
C VAL A 115 -8.11 -1.07 13.90
N VAL A 116 -8.63 -1.88 14.81
CA VAL A 116 -9.96 -1.70 15.39
C VAL A 116 -9.80 -1.54 16.89
N ASP A 117 -10.38 -0.49 17.47
CA ASP A 117 -10.41 -0.29 18.92
C ASP A 117 -11.53 -1.12 19.56
N SER A 118 -11.49 -1.26 20.87
CA SER A 118 -12.52 -1.83 21.74
C SER A 118 -13.91 -1.23 21.55
N ASP A 119 -14.01 0.04 21.15
CA ASP A 119 -15.28 0.70 20.80
C ASP A 119 -15.77 0.36 19.37
N GLY A 120 -14.97 -0.35 18.57
CA GLY A 120 -15.27 -0.73 17.19
C GLY A 120 -14.83 0.30 16.15
N ASP A 121 -14.17 1.37 16.58
CA ASP A 121 -13.62 2.41 15.71
C ASP A 121 -12.50 1.85 14.84
N VAL A 122 -12.45 2.30 13.59
CA VAL A 122 -11.53 1.78 12.58
C VAL A 122 -10.47 2.83 12.27
N LEU A 123 -9.23 2.54 12.65
CA LEU A 123 -8.07 3.35 12.32
C LEU A 123 -7.35 2.76 11.09
N ILE A 124 -7.33 3.52 10.00
CA ILE A 124 -6.60 3.18 8.77
C ILE A 124 -5.36 4.05 8.69
N THR A 125 -4.18 3.44 8.57
CA THR A 125 -2.91 4.17 8.47
C THR A 125 -2.21 3.88 7.15
N ARG A 126 -1.92 4.94 6.39
CA ARG A 126 -1.08 4.91 5.19
C ARG A 126 0.39 4.73 5.64
N PRO A 127 1.11 3.74 5.09
CA PRO A 127 2.48 3.47 5.50
C PRO A 127 3.44 4.53 4.99
N CYS A 128 4.55 4.66 5.71
CA CYS A 128 5.75 5.28 5.19
C CYS A 128 6.46 4.26 4.31
N TYR A 129 6.81 4.63 3.09
CA TYR A 129 7.46 3.74 2.13
C TYR A 129 8.38 4.53 1.21
N GLY A 130 9.62 4.05 1.05
CA GLY A 130 10.64 4.73 0.25
C GLY A 130 10.89 6.16 0.75
N SER A 131 10.66 7.14 -0.12
CA SER A 131 10.85 8.56 0.16
C SER A 131 9.69 9.25 0.91
N PHE A 132 8.59 8.55 1.25
CA PHE A 132 7.55 9.11 2.11
C PHE A 132 7.99 9.16 3.58
N ALA A 133 8.38 10.34 4.03
CA ALA A 133 8.73 10.63 5.43
C ALA A 133 7.53 11.06 6.31
N ALA A 134 6.32 11.13 5.75
CA ALA A 134 5.09 11.45 6.48
C ALA A 134 3.98 10.43 6.15
N GLY A 135 3.53 9.70 7.17
CA GLY A 135 2.34 8.87 7.11
C GLY A 135 1.07 9.70 7.23
N ALA A 136 -0.08 9.09 6.99
CA ALA A 136 -1.38 9.69 7.28
C ALA A 136 -2.28 8.62 7.89
N SER A 137 -3.10 8.99 8.87
CA SER A 137 -4.10 8.09 9.45
C SER A 137 -5.47 8.73 9.48
N THR A 138 -6.49 7.88 9.34
CA THR A 138 -7.89 8.27 9.44
C THR A 138 -8.54 7.36 10.46
N ASN A 139 -9.03 7.93 11.54
CA ASN A 139 -9.90 7.24 12.48
C ASN A 139 -11.36 7.42 12.02
N ILE A 140 -12.10 6.33 11.93
CA ILE A 140 -13.51 6.33 11.56
C ILE A 140 -14.26 5.73 12.74
N GLU A 141 -14.97 6.59 13.45
CA GLU A 141 -15.68 6.24 14.67
C GLU A 141 -17.02 5.56 14.33
N THR A 142 -17.52 4.76 15.26
CA THR A 142 -18.79 4.04 15.08
C THR A 142 -20.03 4.95 14.99
N ASP A 143 -19.90 6.24 15.31
CA ASP A 143 -20.94 7.27 15.12
C ASP A 143 -20.84 7.97 13.75
N GLY A 144 -19.86 7.59 12.92
CA GLY A 144 -19.58 8.18 11.62
C GLY A 144 -18.65 9.39 11.65
N THR A 145 -18.17 9.81 12.82
CA THR A 145 -17.16 10.85 12.98
C THR A 145 -15.84 10.40 12.34
N VAL A 146 -15.15 11.33 11.68
CA VAL A 146 -13.91 11.05 10.96
C VAL A 146 -12.85 12.01 11.43
N THR A 147 -11.79 11.47 12.02
CA THR A 147 -10.63 12.24 12.48
C THR A 147 -9.44 11.93 11.58
N LEU A 148 -8.87 12.97 10.96
CA LEU A 148 -7.69 12.88 10.10
C LEU A 148 -6.44 13.27 10.89
N ASN A 149 -5.36 12.54 10.69
CA ASN A 149 -4.03 12.92 11.16
C ASN A 149 -3.04 12.79 10.00
N ASP A 150 -2.62 13.93 9.45
CA ASP A 150 -1.63 13.99 8.36
C ASP A 150 -0.18 14.14 8.87
N ASN A 151 0.02 14.16 10.19
CA ASN A 151 1.33 14.29 10.83
C ASN A 151 1.74 13.00 11.53
N VAL A 152 1.52 11.86 10.86
CA VAL A 152 1.95 10.57 11.40
C VAL A 152 3.46 10.44 11.17
N THR A 153 4.21 10.52 12.26
CA THR A 153 5.68 10.39 12.24
C THR A 153 6.06 8.97 11.84
N CYS A 154 6.83 8.84 10.76
CA CYS A 154 7.41 7.57 10.38
C CYS A 154 8.38 7.09 11.46
N PRO A 155 8.42 5.79 11.78
CA PRO A 155 9.49 5.25 12.61
C PRO A 155 10.82 5.54 11.90
N THR A 156 11.71 6.24 12.58
CA THR A 156 13.10 6.34 12.15
C THR A 156 13.69 4.93 12.22
N SER A 157 14.15 4.42 11.07
CA SER A 157 14.88 3.16 10.96
C SER A 157 16.02 3.05 11.96
#